data_AF-A0A453A1U8-F1
#
_entry.id   AF-A0A453A1U8-F1
#
_cell.length_a   1.000
_cell.length_b   1.000
_cell.length_c   1.000
_cell.angle_alpha   90.00
_cell.angle_beta   90.00
_cell.angle_gamma   90.00
#
_symmetry.space_group_name_H-M   'P 1'
#
loop_
_entity.id
_entity.type
_entity.pdbx_description
1 polymer ?
#
loop_
_entity_poly.entity_id
_entity_poly.type
_entity_poly.pdbx_seq_one_letter_code
_entity_poly.pdbx_strand_id
1 'polypeptide(L)'
;TGPAVSSPSAAVADEAATRRSDGEGKAAGDAGAEFVLESKGTWWHAGFHLTTAMVGPAVLSLPYALRGIGWALGLATLSALAAVSFYTYYAMSRVLDHCEAAGRRHIRFRDLAADVLGSGWAFYLMVAVQGAINVGVTIGSILLAGNSLQIMYTTLVPYGPLKLYHFIVAVASVLALLSQMPSFHSLRYINLGSLVLSVGYTILVSAACIRVSRATLRRKITR
;
A
#
# COMPACT_ATOMS: atom_id res chain seq x y z
N THR A 1 -24.61 69.07 23.61
CA THR A 1 -25.29 67.90 24.21
C THR A 1 -25.36 66.80 23.16
N GLY A 2 -24.52 65.76 23.32
CA GLY A 2 -24.64 64.42 22.70
C GLY A 2 -24.33 64.26 21.20
N PRO A 3 -23.33 63.42 20.81
CA PRO A 3 -23.25 62.88 19.46
C PRO A 3 -24.26 61.73 19.29
N ALA A 4 -24.91 61.66 18.13
CA ALA A 4 -25.79 60.56 17.76
C ALA A 4 -24.96 59.31 17.44
N VAL A 5 -25.16 58.27 18.25
CA VAL A 5 -24.68 56.91 18.02
C VAL A 5 -25.45 56.34 16.83
N SER A 6 -24.76 56.08 15.72
CA SER A 6 -25.30 55.28 14.60
C SER A 6 -24.79 53.84 14.73
N SER A 7 -25.74 52.90 14.62
CA SER A 7 -25.63 51.51 15.04
C SER A 7 -24.61 50.67 14.23
N PRO A 8 -23.87 49.74 14.88
CA PRO A 8 -22.83 48.91 14.24
C PRO A 8 -23.36 47.71 13.43
N SER A 9 -24.64 47.69 13.05
CA SER A 9 -25.29 46.48 12.49
C SER A 9 -25.04 46.26 10.99
N ALA A 10 -24.61 47.27 10.24
CA ALA A 10 -24.38 47.15 8.79
C ALA A 10 -22.95 46.69 8.43
N ALA A 11 -21.95 47.02 9.26
CA ALA A 11 -20.56 46.60 9.03
C ALA A 11 -20.32 45.11 9.35
N VAL A 12 -21.10 44.54 10.29
CA VAL A 12 -21.00 43.11 10.66
C VAL A 12 -21.66 42.20 9.61
N ALA A 13 -22.58 42.73 8.80
CA ALA A 13 -23.22 41.96 7.73
C ALA A 13 -22.31 41.79 6.49
N ASP A 14 -21.46 42.78 6.20
CA ASP A 14 -20.52 42.76 5.07
C ASP A 14 -19.28 41.89 5.36
N GLU A 15 -18.80 41.86 6.62
CA GLU A 15 -17.74 40.95 7.05
C GLU A 15 -18.21 39.48 7.09
N ALA A 16 -19.49 39.23 7.35
CA ALA A 16 -20.09 37.89 7.31
C ALA A 16 -20.33 37.38 5.87
N ALA A 17 -20.55 38.28 4.91
CA ALA A 17 -20.66 37.93 3.48
C ALA A 17 -19.28 37.63 2.86
N THR A 18 -18.24 38.37 3.26
CA THR A 18 -16.88 38.18 2.76
C THR A 18 -16.24 36.90 3.32
N ARG A 19 -16.49 36.54 4.59
CA ARG A 19 -16.00 35.27 5.17
C ARG A 19 -16.69 34.00 4.65
N ARG A 20 -17.81 34.11 3.92
CA ARG A 20 -18.43 32.95 3.25
C ARG A 20 -17.80 32.62 1.90
N SER A 21 -16.96 33.50 1.35
CA SER A 21 -16.29 33.26 0.06
C SER A 21 -14.89 32.64 0.19
N ASP A 22 -14.32 32.56 1.40
CA ASP A 22 -12.93 32.09 1.62
C ASP A 22 -12.85 30.66 2.20
N GLY A 23 -13.97 29.93 2.20
CA GLY A 23 -14.05 28.53 2.62
C GLY A 23 -13.92 27.52 1.48
N GLU A 24 -13.92 27.98 0.22
CA GLU A 24 -13.45 27.19 -0.92
C GLU A 24 -11.92 27.24 -0.92
N GLY A 25 -11.34 26.62 0.11
CA GLY A 25 -9.99 26.10 0.03
C GLY A 25 -9.97 25.10 -1.10
N LYS A 26 -9.79 25.63 -2.31
CA LYS A 26 -9.43 24.95 -3.54
C LYS A 26 -8.24 24.09 -3.15
N ALA A 27 -8.53 22.85 -2.76
CA ALA A 27 -7.54 21.86 -2.45
C ALA A 27 -6.68 21.78 -3.70
N ALA A 28 -5.47 22.35 -3.57
CA ALA A 28 -4.48 22.40 -4.62
C ALA A 28 -4.49 21.06 -5.34
N GLY A 29 -4.74 21.10 -6.66
CA GLY A 29 -5.01 19.96 -7.51
C GLY A 29 -4.27 18.73 -7.04
N ASP A 30 -5.00 17.83 -6.38
CA ASP A 30 -4.51 16.50 -6.14
C ASP A 30 -4.53 15.83 -7.50
N ALA A 31 -3.39 15.90 -8.21
CA ALA A 31 -3.24 15.31 -9.53
C ALA A 31 -3.61 13.81 -9.55
N GLY A 32 -3.61 13.15 -8.37
CA GLY A 32 -4.18 11.82 -8.16
C GLY A 32 -5.71 11.77 -8.23
N ALA A 33 -6.44 12.68 -7.57
CA ALA A 33 -7.90 12.75 -7.59
C ALA A 33 -8.45 13.20 -8.95
N GLU A 34 -7.79 14.15 -9.62
CA GLU A 34 -8.21 14.64 -10.95
C GLU A 34 -8.07 13.54 -12.02
N PHE A 35 -7.02 12.70 -11.94
CA PHE A 35 -6.83 11.54 -12.81
C PHE A 35 -7.78 10.37 -12.51
N VAL A 36 -8.20 10.18 -11.24
CA VAL A 36 -9.19 9.14 -10.88
C VAL A 36 -10.60 9.49 -11.37
N LEU A 37 -10.94 10.77 -11.46
CA LEU A 37 -12.21 11.20 -12.06
C LEU A 37 -12.27 10.89 -13.57
N GLU A 38 -11.11 10.75 -14.24
CA GLU A 38 -10.98 10.32 -15.64
C GLU A 38 -10.64 8.81 -15.78
N SER A 39 -11.09 7.99 -14.83
CA SER A 39 -10.86 6.55 -14.84
C SER A 39 -11.61 5.84 -15.98
N LYS A 40 -10.93 5.64 -17.12
CA LYS A 40 -11.28 4.65 -18.17
C LYS A 40 -10.87 3.21 -17.81
N GLY A 41 -10.59 2.92 -16.54
CA GLY A 41 -10.10 1.63 -16.08
C GLY A 41 -11.20 0.56 -16.02
N THR A 42 -11.00 -0.56 -16.71
CA THR A 42 -11.89 -1.73 -16.60
C THR A 42 -11.64 -2.49 -15.29
N TRP A 43 -12.64 -3.26 -14.82
CA TRP A 43 -12.54 -4.04 -13.57
C TRP A 43 -11.35 -5.01 -13.55
N TRP A 44 -10.96 -5.56 -14.70
CA TRP A 44 -9.77 -6.38 -14.85
C TRP A 44 -8.46 -5.61 -14.58
N HIS A 45 -8.36 -4.36 -15.02
CA HIS A 45 -7.19 -3.52 -14.73
C HIS A 45 -7.10 -3.22 -13.22
N ALA A 46 -8.23 -2.92 -12.58
CA ALA A 46 -8.28 -2.71 -11.13
C ALA A 46 -7.87 -3.99 -10.37
N GLY A 47 -8.36 -5.16 -10.78
CA GLY A 47 -8.00 -6.44 -10.18
C GLY A 47 -6.51 -6.78 -10.32
N PHE A 48 -5.92 -6.47 -11.49
CA PHE A 48 -4.48 -6.62 -11.70
C PHE A 48 -3.67 -5.72 -10.76
N HIS A 49 -4.00 -4.42 -10.72
CA HIS A 49 -3.30 -3.47 -9.85
C HIS A 49 -3.43 -3.85 -8.37
N LEU A 50 -4.62 -4.25 -7.91
CA LEU A 50 -4.85 -4.70 -6.55
C LEU A 50 -4.02 -5.94 -6.21
N THR A 51 -3.95 -6.91 -7.12
CA THR A 51 -3.14 -8.12 -6.93
C THR A 51 -1.66 -7.78 -6.84
N THR A 52 -1.14 -6.92 -7.72
CA THR A 52 0.27 -6.49 -7.66
C THR A 52 0.59 -5.66 -6.41
N ALA A 53 -0.39 -4.93 -5.88
CA ALA A 53 -0.25 -4.21 -4.61
C ALA A 53 -0.21 -5.15 -3.40
N MET A 54 -0.92 -6.29 -3.47
CA MET A 54 -0.93 -7.30 -2.40
C MET A 54 0.29 -8.24 -2.45
N VAL A 55 0.77 -8.61 -3.65
CA VAL A 55 1.95 -9.46 -3.83
C VAL A 55 3.22 -8.65 -3.59
N GLY A 56 3.49 -8.38 -2.31
CA GLY A 56 4.68 -7.66 -1.86
C GLY A 56 5.81 -8.58 -1.41
N PRO A 57 7.01 -8.02 -1.12
CA PRO A 57 8.15 -8.77 -0.59
C PRO A 57 7.83 -9.59 0.68
N ALA A 58 6.85 -9.15 1.46
CA ALA A 58 6.34 -9.86 2.63
C ALA A 58 5.83 -11.27 2.31
N VAL A 59 5.26 -11.52 1.12
CA VAL A 59 4.76 -12.83 0.71
C VAL A 59 5.88 -13.87 0.62
N LEU A 60 7.11 -13.45 0.32
CA LEU A 60 8.28 -14.34 0.26
C LEU A 60 8.64 -14.94 1.63
N SER A 61 8.26 -14.28 2.72
CA SER A 61 8.47 -14.76 4.10
C SER A 61 7.41 -15.74 4.58
N LEU A 62 6.27 -15.82 3.88
CA LEU A 62 5.10 -16.58 4.27
C LEU A 62 5.38 -18.10 4.39
N PRO A 63 6.11 -18.76 3.47
CA PRO A 63 6.46 -20.18 3.63
C PRO A 63 7.35 -20.46 4.84
N TYR A 64 8.26 -19.53 5.15
CA TYR A 64 9.13 -19.64 6.32
C TYR A 64 8.32 -19.52 7.62
N ALA A 65 7.39 -18.55 7.68
CA ALA A 65 6.48 -18.39 8.81
C ALA A 65 5.58 -19.63 8.99
N LEU A 66 4.95 -20.12 7.92
CA LEU A 66 4.11 -21.33 7.93
C LEU A 66 4.85 -22.57 8.45
N ARG A 67 6.12 -22.72 8.07
CA ARG A 67 6.97 -23.81 8.59
C ARG A 67 7.18 -23.69 10.10
N GLY A 68 7.29 -22.47 10.64
CA GLY A 68 7.53 -22.23 12.07
C GLY A 68 6.31 -22.53 12.96
N ILE A 69 5.09 -22.19 12.51
CA ILE A 69 3.83 -22.41 13.25
C ILE A 69 3.15 -23.75 12.92
N GLY A 70 3.62 -24.45 11.89
CA GLY A 70 3.07 -25.73 11.41
C GLY A 70 2.02 -25.56 10.33
N TRP A 71 1.94 -26.53 9.41
CA TRP A 71 1.10 -26.44 8.21
C TRP A 71 -0.39 -26.30 8.50
N ALA A 72 -0.94 -27.07 9.45
CA ALA A 72 -2.37 -27.02 9.76
C ALA A 72 -2.77 -25.66 10.37
N LEU A 73 -2.04 -25.22 11.39
CA LEU A 73 -2.29 -23.92 12.04
C LEU A 73 -2.02 -22.76 11.08
N GLY A 74 -0.98 -22.87 10.26
CA GLY A 74 -0.65 -21.91 9.22
C GLY A 74 -1.74 -21.76 8.16
N LEU A 75 -2.28 -22.86 7.63
CA LEU A 75 -3.39 -22.83 6.67
C LEU A 75 -4.68 -22.31 7.32
N ALA A 76 -4.95 -22.67 8.57
CA ALA A 76 -6.11 -22.16 9.30
C ALA A 76 -6.03 -20.64 9.51
N THR A 77 -4.86 -20.13 9.93
CA THR A 77 -4.64 -18.69 10.10
C THR A 77 -4.73 -17.92 8.78
N LEU A 78 -4.16 -18.44 7.69
CA LEU A 78 -4.32 -17.82 6.36
C LEU A 78 -5.78 -17.78 5.91
N SER A 79 -6.52 -18.86 6.14
CA SER A 79 -7.95 -18.93 5.77
C SER A 79 -8.76 -17.93 6.58
N ALA A 80 -8.48 -17.79 7.88
CA ALA A 80 -9.12 -16.80 8.74
C ALA A 80 -8.79 -15.37 8.30
N LEU A 81 -7.53 -15.06 8.02
CA LEU A 81 -7.09 -13.77 7.48
C LEU A 81 -7.78 -13.43 6.15
N ALA A 82 -7.92 -14.40 5.26
CA ALA A 82 -8.62 -14.24 4.00
C ALA A 82 -10.11 -13.96 4.20
N ALA A 83 -10.77 -14.71 5.10
CA ALA A 83 -12.18 -14.52 5.42
C ALA A 83 -12.46 -13.15 6.04
N VAL A 84 -11.63 -12.72 7.00
CA VAL A 84 -11.73 -11.39 7.62
C VAL A 84 -11.51 -10.30 6.56
N SER A 85 -10.47 -10.42 5.74
CA SER A 85 -10.19 -9.44 4.67
C SER A 85 -11.36 -9.32 3.70
N PHE A 86 -11.90 -10.46 3.25
CA PHE A 86 -13.05 -10.49 2.34
C PHE A 86 -14.28 -9.83 2.97
N TYR A 87 -14.57 -10.14 4.24
CA TYR A 87 -15.68 -9.53 4.98
C TYR A 87 -15.51 -8.01 5.11
N THR A 88 -14.30 -7.53 5.42
CA THR A 88 -14.02 -6.09 5.50
C THR A 88 -14.20 -5.40 4.15
N TYR A 89 -13.74 -6.00 3.04
CA TYR A 89 -13.96 -5.45 1.70
C TYR A 89 -15.45 -5.40 1.32
N TYR A 90 -16.21 -6.44 1.68
CA TYR A 90 -17.66 -6.47 1.47
C TYR A 90 -18.37 -5.39 2.29
N ALA A 91 -18.04 -5.24 3.57
CA ALA A 91 -18.62 -4.19 4.41
C ALA A 91 -18.28 -2.79 3.86
N MET A 92 -17.03 -2.60 3.44
CA MET A 92 -16.57 -1.35 2.83
C MET A 92 -17.33 -1.02 1.55
N SER A 93 -17.56 -1.99 0.66
CA SER A 93 -18.32 -1.74 -0.58
C SER A 93 -19.75 -1.33 -0.29
N ARG A 94 -20.40 -1.95 0.71
CA ARG A 94 -21.77 -1.60 1.12
C ARG A 94 -21.88 -0.18 1.67
N VAL A 95 -20.88 0.26 2.45
CA VAL A 95 -20.81 1.64 2.95
C VAL A 95 -20.60 2.61 1.79
N LEU A 96 -19.74 2.26 0.83
CA LEU A 96 -19.49 3.08 -0.35
C LEU A 96 -20.76 3.25 -1.19
N ASP A 97 -21.47 2.16 -1.49
CA ASP A 97 -22.75 2.18 -2.21
C ASP A 97 -23.79 3.06 -1.50
N HIS A 98 -23.85 2.99 -0.16
CA HIS A 98 -24.77 3.81 0.63
C HIS A 98 -24.42 5.32 0.58
N CYS A 99 -23.13 5.66 0.66
CA CYS A 99 -22.67 7.05 0.52
C CYS A 99 -22.89 7.58 -0.90
N GLU A 100 -22.64 6.78 -1.93
CA GLU A 100 -22.91 7.15 -3.33
C GLU A 100 -24.42 7.34 -3.57
N ALA A 101 -25.28 6.48 -3.02
CA ALA A 101 -26.73 6.64 -3.08
C ALA A 101 -27.22 7.94 -2.40
N ALA A 102 -26.48 8.43 -1.40
CA ALA A 102 -26.71 9.73 -0.76
C ALA A 102 -26.03 10.92 -1.49
N GLY A 103 -25.47 10.69 -2.67
CA GLY A 103 -24.81 11.72 -3.50
C GLY A 103 -23.38 12.06 -3.08
N ARG A 104 -22.77 11.35 -2.13
CA ARG A 104 -21.42 11.61 -1.62
C ARG A 104 -20.42 10.58 -2.11
N ARG A 105 -19.72 10.89 -3.20
CA ARG A 105 -18.70 10.01 -3.78
C ARG A 105 -17.34 10.21 -3.11
N HIS A 106 -16.85 9.19 -2.42
CA HIS A 106 -15.55 9.22 -1.76
C HIS A 106 -14.54 8.34 -2.49
N ILE A 107 -13.40 8.92 -2.85
CA ILE A 107 -12.32 8.21 -3.57
C ILE A 107 -11.31 7.58 -2.60
N ARG A 108 -11.18 8.14 -1.39
CA ARG A 108 -10.17 7.72 -0.40
C ARG A 108 -10.84 7.17 0.85
N PHE A 109 -10.33 6.04 1.34
CA PHE A 109 -10.81 5.39 2.56
C PHE A 109 -10.83 6.33 3.78
N ARG A 110 -9.80 7.18 3.92
CA ARG A 110 -9.70 8.14 5.04
C ARG A 110 -10.79 9.21 5.01
N ASP A 111 -11.22 9.63 3.81
CA ASP A 111 -12.26 10.65 3.64
C ASP A 111 -13.63 10.03 3.91
N LEU A 112 -13.85 8.79 3.44
CA LEU A 112 -15.05 8.02 3.79
C LEU A 112 -15.13 7.77 5.31
N ALA A 113 -14.02 7.41 5.95
CA ALA A 113 -13.99 7.18 7.39
C ALA A 113 -14.30 8.46 8.18
N ALA A 114 -13.82 9.61 7.72
CA ALA A 114 -14.14 10.90 8.32
C ALA A 114 -15.63 11.26 8.19
N ASP A 115 -16.21 11.02 7.00
CA ASP A 115 -17.63 11.28 6.72
C ASP A 115 -18.56 10.35 7.50
N VAL A 116 -18.25 9.05 7.54
CA VAL A 116 -19.09 8.04 8.22
C VAL A 116 -18.99 8.11 9.74
N LEU A 117 -17.81 8.36 10.30
CA LEU A 117 -17.62 8.48 11.76
C LEU A 117 -17.89 9.90 12.28
N GLY A 118 -18.18 10.87 11.39
CA GLY A 118 -18.57 12.23 11.74
C GLY A 118 -17.53 13.04 12.53
N SER A 119 -16.28 12.57 12.61
CA SER A 119 -15.25 13.16 13.46
C SER A 119 -13.91 13.29 12.73
N GLY A 120 -13.31 14.48 12.80
CA GLY A 120 -11.96 14.72 12.25
C GLY A 120 -10.89 13.81 12.87
N TRP A 121 -11.12 13.28 14.08
CA TRP A 121 -10.23 12.32 14.73
C TRP A 121 -10.13 10.98 13.98
N ALA A 122 -11.20 10.49 13.35
CA ALA A 122 -11.18 9.26 12.56
C ALA A 122 -10.24 9.38 11.35
N PHE A 123 -10.20 10.55 10.72
CA PHE A 123 -9.26 10.84 9.63
C PHE A 123 -7.80 10.71 10.10
N TYR A 124 -7.44 11.39 11.19
CA TYR A 124 -6.07 11.36 11.73
C TYR A 124 -5.66 9.96 12.17
N LEU A 125 -6.57 9.20 12.79
CA LEU A 125 -6.32 7.80 13.15
C LEU A 125 -5.98 6.97 11.91
N MET A 126 -6.78 7.08 10.84
CA MET A 126 -6.53 6.30 9.61
C MET A 126 -5.25 6.73 8.91
N VAL A 127 -4.95 8.02 8.89
CA VAL A 127 -3.66 8.52 8.36
C VAL A 127 -2.49 7.97 9.18
N ALA A 128 -2.60 7.93 10.51
CA ALA A 128 -1.56 7.41 11.39
C ALA A 128 -1.35 5.90 11.21
N VAL A 129 -2.42 5.10 11.20
CA VAL A 129 -2.34 3.65 11.00
C VAL A 129 -1.79 3.33 9.61
N GLN A 130 -2.30 3.99 8.56
CA GLN A 130 -1.80 3.83 7.19
C GLN A 130 -0.32 4.19 7.07
N GLY A 131 0.09 5.28 7.72
CA GLY A 131 1.48 5.72 7.78
C GLY A 131 2.38 4.71 8.48
N ALA A 132 1.98 4.22 9.66
CA ALA A 132 2.72 3.23 10.42
C ALA A 132 2.93 1.92 9.63
N ILE A 133 1.86 1.42 8.99
CA ILE A 133 1.94 0.22 8.13
C ILE A 133 2.89 0.46 6.96
N ASN A 134 2.78 1.59 6.27
CA ASN A 134 3.62 1.88 5.11
C ASN A 134 5.12 2.03 5.49
N VAL A 135 5.39 2.70 6.62
CA VAL A 135 6.76 2.80 7.17
C VAL A 135 7.31 1.41 7.50
N GLY A 136 6.52 0.57 8.18
CA GLY A 136 6.91 -0.80 8.51
C GLY A 136 7.22 -1.64 7.27
N VAL A 137 6.34 -1.62 6.26
CA VAL A 137 6.54 -2.34 4.99
C VAL A 137 7.78 -1.82 4.26
N THR A 138 8.02 -0.51 4.26
CA THR A 138 9.19 0.11 3.62
C THR A 138 10.49 -0.34 4.29
N ILE A 139 10.56 -0.25 5.62
CA ILE A 139 11.74 -0.71 6.39
C ILE A 139 11.98 -2.20 6.15
N GLY A 140 10.93 -3.03 6.27
CA GLY A 140 11.03 -4.47 6.05
C GLY A 140 11.53 -4.82 4.65
N SER A 141 11.06 -4.10 3.63
CA SER A 141 11.48 -4.31 2.24
C SER A 141 12.95 -3.93 2.01
N ILE A 142 13.42 -2.82 2.60
CA ILE A 142 14.82 -2.40 2.52
C ILE A 142 15.73 -3.43 3.20
N LEU A 143 15.36 -3.90 4.39
CA LEU A 143 16.14 -4.90 5.13
C LEU A 143 16.21 -6.23 4.38
N LEU A 144 15.08 -6.69 3.84
CA LEU A 144 15.01 -7.92 3.06
C LEU A 144 15.90 -7.83 1.80
N ALA A 145 15.76 -6.77 1.02
CA ALA A 145 16.56 -6.56 -0.19
C ALA A 145 18.05 -6.39 0.13
N GLY A 146 18.39 -5.64 1.18
CA GLY A 146 19.76 -5.46 1.64
C GLY A 146 20.41 -6.79 2.05
N ASN A 147 19.68 -7.64 2.78
CA ASN A 147 20.14 -8.98 3.16
C ASN A 147 20.31 -9.89 1.94
N SER A 148 19.37 -9.87 0.99
CA SER A 148 19.49 -10.62 -0.27
C SER A 148 20.72 -10.22 -1.08
N LEU A 149 21.00 -8.92 -1.20
CA LEU A 149 22.20 -8.43 -1.89
C LEU A 149 23.48 -8.83 -1.17
N GLN A 150 23.49 -8.80 0.17
CA GLN A 150 24.65 -9.24 0.94
C GLN A 150 24.95 -10.72 0.69
N ILE A 151 23.94 -11.60 0.69
CA ILE A 151 24.10 -13.03 0.42
C ILE A 151 24.64 -13.28 -0.99
N MET A 152 24.12 -12.55 -1.98
CA MET A 152 24.61 -12.63 -3.36
C MET A 152 26.07 -12.18 -3.45
N TYR A 153 26.42 -11.07 -2.79
CA TYR A 153 27.78 -10.54 -2.77
C TYR A 153 28.77 -11.51 -2.12
N THR A 154 28.44 -12.09 -0.96
CA THR A 154 29.33 -13.05 -0.27
C THR A 154 29.48 -14.37 -1.04
N THR A 155 28.51 -14.71 -1.90
CA THR A 155 28.61 -15.87 -2.80
C THR A 155 29.59 -15.62 -3.95
N LEU A 156 29.68 -14.37 -4.44
CA LEU A 156 30.59 -13.98 -5.53
C LEU A 156 32.00 -13.62 -5.03
N VAL A 157 32.09 -12.93 -3.89
CA VAL A 157 33.34 -12.45 -3.28
C VAL A 157 33.36 -12.84 -1.79
N PRO A 158 33.87 -14.03 -1.44
CA PRO A 158 33.82 -14.56 -0.07
C PRO A 158 34.54 -13.71 0.98
N TYR A 159 35.57 -12.96 0.58
CA TYR A 159 36.39 -12.11 1.46
C TYR A 159 36.17 -10.61 1.24
N GLY A 160 34.96 -10.24 0.82
CA GLY A 160 34.63 -8.84 0.56
C GLY A 160 34.57 -7.98 1.84
N PRO A 161 35.02 -6.71 1.80
CA PRO A 161 35.01 -5.82 2.97
C PRO A 161 33.62 -5.23 3.30
N LEU A 162 32.64 -5.40 2.40
CA LEU A 162 31.33 -4.76 2.51
C LEU A 162 30.44 -5.44 3.56
N LYS A 163 30.03 -4.67 4.56
CA LYS A 163 29.06 -5.06 5.59
C LYS A 163 27.61 -4.79 5.16
N LEU A 164 26.66 -5.48 5.79
CA LEU A 164 25.20 -5.38 5.53
C LEU A 164 24.69 -3.93 5.42
N TYR A 165 25.17 -3.02 6.28
CA TYR A 165 24.69 -1.64 6.28
C TYR A 165 24.96 -0.91 4.96
N HIS A 166 26.03 -1.24 4.23
CA HIS A 166 26.31 -0.64 2.92
C HIS A 166 25.23 -1.03 1.89
N PHE A 167 24.79 -2.29 1.93
CA PHE A 167 23.70 -2.77 1.06
C PHE A 167 22.36 -2.16 1.44
N ILE A 168 22.08 -2.00 2.75
CA ILE A 168 20.89 -1.31 3.24
C ILE A 168 20.85 0.14 2.74
N VAL A 169 21.96 0.89 2.88
CA VAL A 169 22.05 2.28 2.41
C VAL A 169 21.91 2.36 0.89
N ALA A 170 22.54 1.46 0.14
CA ALA A 170 22.42 1.41 -1.31
C ALA A 170 20.96 1.17 -1.74
N VAL A 171 20.29 0.17 -1.17
CA VAL A 171 18.87 -0.12 -1.44
C VAL A 171 17.99 1.05 -1.06
N ALA A 172 18.17 1.63 0.14
CA ALA A 172 17.40 2.79 0.58
C ALA A 172 17.58 3.99 -0.36
N SER A 173 18.81 4.24 -0.85
CA SER A 173 19.07 5.33 -1.80
C SER A 173 18.36 5.12 -3.14
N VAL A 174 18.35 3.89 -3.67
CA VAL A 174 17.62 3.56 -4.90
C VAL A 174 16.11 3.73 -4.68
N LEU A 175 15.55 3.21 -3.58
CA LEU A 175 14.14 3.40 -3.28
C LEU A 175 13.77 4.88 -3.07
N ALA A 176 14.65 5.67 -2.44
CA ALA A 176 14.44 7.10 -2.26
C ALA A 176 14.41 7.86 -3.59
N LEU A 177 15.31 7.52 -4.53
CA LEU A 177 15.32 8.07 -5.89
C LEU A 177 14.07 7.65 -6.67
N LEU A 178 13.68 6.37 -6.59
CA LEU A 178 12.47 5.88 -7.24
C LEU A 178 11.20 6.56 -6.68
N SER A 179 11.18 6.88 -5.39
CA SER A 179 10.10 7.62 -4.73
C SER A 179 9.94 9.05 -5.26
N GLN A 180 11.01 9.64 -5.81
CA GLN A 180 10.93 10.98 -6.40
C GLN A 180 10.24 10.99 -7.78
N MET A 181 9.94 9.83 -8.39
CA MET A 181 9.29 9.80 -9.69
C MET A 181 7.80 10.18 -9.57
N PRO A 182 7.37 11.34 -10.13
CA PRO A 182 6.03 11.87 -9.88
C PRO A 182 4.96 11.31 -10.83
N SER A 183 5.30 10.38 -11.74
CA SER A 183 4.37 9.90 -12.78
C SER A 183 4.10 8.39 -12.75
N PHE A 184 2.82 8.02 -12.81
CA PHE A 184 2.34 6.64 -12.93
C PHE A 184 2.81 5.94 -14.21
N HIS A 185 3.17 6.70 -15.26
CA HIS A 185 3.64 6.14 -16.53
C HIS A 185 4.98 5.42 -16.39
N SER A 186 5.92 5.95 -15.59
CA SER A 186 7.20 5.27 -15.30
C SER A 186 7.04 4.05 -14.38
N LEU A 187 6.10 4.13 -13.43
CA LEU A 187 5.82 3.05 -12.47
C LEU A 187 5.23 1.80 -13.13
N ARG A 188 4.45 1.95 -14.21
CA ARG A 188 3.85 0.81 -14.93
C ARG A 188 4.92 -0.16 -15.46
N TYR A 189 6.00 0.35 -16.03
CA TYR A 189 7.07 -0.48 -16.59
C TYR A 189 7.88 -1.17 -15.49
N ILE A 190 8.15 -0.48 -14.39
CA ILE A 190 8.84 -1.05 -13.22
C ILE A 190 8.00 -2.15 -12.58
N ASN A 191 6.70 -1.92 -12.42
CA ASN A 191 5.78 -2.93 -11.87
C ASN A 191 5.65 -4.13 -12.81
N LEU A 192 5.61 -3.90 -14.13
CA LEU A 192 5.63 -4.99 -15.12
C LEU A 192 6.92 -5.82 -15.03
N GLY A 193 8.08 -5.16 -14.92
CA GLY A 193 9.37 -5.84 -14.72
C GLY A 193 9.41 -6.65 -13.43
N SER A 194 8.93 -6.08 -12.32
CA SER A 194 8.80 -6.76 -11.03
C SER A 194 7.89 -8.00 -11.12
N LEU A 195 6.76 -7.89 -11.83
CA LEU A 195 5.86 -9.01 -12.06
C LEU A 195 6.54 -10.14 -12.85
N VAL A 196 7.20 -9.81 -13.96
CA VAL A 196 7.91 -10.80 -14.78
C VAL A 196 8.99 -11.51 -13.97
N LEU A 197 9.76 -10.76 -13.17
CA LEU A 197 10.79 -11.33 -12.29
C LEU A 197 10.17 -12.24 -11.23
N SER A 198 9.05 -11.84 -10.64
CA SER A 198 8.34 -12.62 -9.62
C SER A 198 7.79 -13.92 -10.20
N VAL A 199 7.16 -13.88 -11.37
CA VAL A 199 6.69 -15.08 -12.08
C VAL A 199 7.86 -16.00 -12.44
N GLY A 200 8.96 -15.44 -12.95
CA GLY A 200 10.17 -16.20 -13.25
C GLY A 200 10.74 -16.89 -12.00
N TYR A 201 10.83 -16.17 -10.89
CA TYR A 201 11.26 -16.72 -9.60
C TYR A 201 10.34 -17.85 -9.13
N THR A 202 9.01 -17.66 -9.19
CA THR A 202 8.04 -18.71 -8.84
C THR A 202 8.23 -19.96 -9.69
N ILE A 203 8.41 -19.83 -11.00
CA ILE A 203 8.65 -20.96 -11.92
C ILE A 203 9.94 -21.71 -11.53
N LEU A 204 11.03 -20.99 -11.25
CA LEU A 204 12.30 -21.58 -10.83
C LEU A 204 12.16 -22.34 -9.51
N VAL A 205 11.50 -21.74 -8.52
CA VAL A 205 11.24 -22.37 -7.22
C VAL A 205 10.38 -23.63 -7.40
N SER A 206 9.29 -23.56 -8.16
CA SER A 206 8.43 -24.73 -8.43
C SER A 206 9.22 -25.85 -9.11
N ALA A 207 10.04 -25.53 -10.11
CA ALA A 207 10.87 -26.51 -10.79
C ALA A 207 11.92 -27.15 -9.86
N ALA A 208 12.55 -26.36 -8.98
CA ALA A 208 13.49 -26.84 -7.99
C ALA A 208 12.80 -27.79 -6.98
N CYS A 209 11.63 -27.41 -6.46
CA CYS A 209 10.82 -28.24 -5.58
C CYS A 209 10.47 -29.59 -6.22
N ILE A 210 10.03 -29.60 -7.48
CA ILE A 210 9.72 -30.85 -8.21
C ILE A 210 10.97 -31.73 -8.33
N ARG A 211 12.13 -31.16 -8.68
CA ARG A 211 13.39 -31.92 -8.81
C ARG A 211 13.81 -32.54 -7.47
N VAL A 212 13.76 -31.77 -6.38
CA VAL A 212 14.11 -32.26 -5.03
C VAL A 212 13.13 -33.34 -4.57
N SER A 213 11.83 -33.15 -4.79
CA SER A 213 10.82 -34.17 -4.46
C SER A 213 11.04 -35.47 -5.22
N ARG A 214 11.36 -35.41 -6.52
CA ARG A 214 11.68 -36.60 -7.33
C ARG A 214 12.96 -37.28 -6.85
N ALA A 215 14.01 -36.52 -6.52
CA ALA A 215 15.25 -37.07 -6.00
C ALA A 215 15.05 -37.76 -4.64
N THR A 216 14.23 -37.16 -3.77
CA THR A 216 13.91 -37.71 -2.45
C THR A 216 13.08 -38.98 -2.55
N LEU A 217 12.08 -39.01 -3.45
CA LEU A 217 11.26 -40.19 -3.70
C LEU A 217 12.10 -41.34 -4.27
N ARG A 218 13.00 -41.05 -5.22
CA ARG A 218 13.95 -42.06 -5.75
C ARG A 218 14.79 -42.67 -4.63
N ARG A 219 15.36 -41.86 -3.73
CA ARG A 219 16.18 -42.35 -2.61
C ARG A 219 15.40 -43.25 -1.65
N LYS A 220 14.10 -43.01 -1.45
CA LYS A 220 13.22 -43.87 -0.63
C LYS A 220 12.84 -45.19 -1.29
N ILE A 221 12.79 -45.25 -2.62
CA ILE A 221 12.48 -46.48 -3.37
C ILE A 221 13.71 -47.39 -3.48
N THR A 222 14.92 -46.81 -3.52
CA THR A 222 16.20 -47.54 -3.58
C THR A 222 16.75 -47.97 -2.22
N ARG A 223 16.07 -47.66 -1.10
CA ARG A 223 16.41 -48.11 0.26
C ARG A 223 15.34 -49.08 0.73
#